data_AF-A0A516V5R7-F1
#
_entry.id   AF-A0A516V5R7-F1
#
_cell.length_a   1.000
_cell.length_b   1.000
_cell.length_c   1.000
_cell.angle_alpha   90.00
_cell.angle_beta   90.00
_cell.angle_gamma   90.00
#
_symmetry.space_group_name_H-M   'P 1'
#
loop_
_entity.id
_entity.type
_entity.pdbx_description
1 polymer ?
#
loop_
_entity_poly.entity_id
_entity_poly.type
_entity_poly.pdbx_seq_one_letter_code
_entity_poly.pdbx_strand_id
1 'polypeptide(L)'
;MALQPLTGSCHCQRLQLTLHGSLQPAESSPRACDCSFCQAHAAAWVSDPDGELVVTASDADALGRYRQGSESAEFLLCRHCGMLLAVVFATDEGMRGAVNVRCLANAGEFAPEQTVSPQQLAPEVRRERWRSLWTPVRIEVRS
;
A
#
# COMPACT_ATOMS: atom_id res chain seq x y z
N MET A 1 1.33 -13.53 -22.09
CA MET A 1 0.05 -12.83 -21.81
C MET A 1 0.34 -11.75 -20.79
N ALA A 2 -0.03 -10.50 -21.05
CA ALA A 2 0.15 -9.45 -20.05
C ALA A 2 -0.82 -9.71 -18.89
N LEU A 3 -0.32 -9.65 -17.66
CA LEU A 3 -1.16 -9.76 -16.46
C LEU A 3 -2.10 -8.53 -16.41
N GLN A 4 -3.35 -8.77 -16.03
CA GLN A 4 -4.30 -7.67 -15.82
C GLN A 4 -3.91 -6.88 -14.56
N PRO A 5 -4.09 -5.55 -14.54
CA PRO A 5 -3.81 -4.77 -13.35
C PRO A 5 -4.77 -5.15 -12.22
N LEU A 6 -4.25 -5.11 -10.99
CA LEU A 6 -5.07 -5.33 -9.80
C LEU A 6 -5.77 -4.04 -9.43
N THR A 7 -7.09 -4.08 -9.24
CA THR A 7 -7.88 -2.90 -8.88
C THR A 7 -8.46 -3.04 -7.48
N GLY A 8 -8.72 -1.89 -6.86
CA GLY A 8 -9.21 -1.84 -5.49
C GLY A 8 -9.85 -0.51 -5.15
N SER A 9 -10.50 -0.47 -3.98
CA SER A 9 -11.08 0.76 -3.45
C SER A 9 -11.29 0.69 -1.95
N CYS A 10 -11.52 1.86 -1.34
CA CYS A 10 -12.12 1.91 -0.02
C CYS A 10 -13.60 1.49 -0.07
N HIS A 11 -14.20 1.17 1.08
CA HIS A 11 -15.61 0.75 1.16
C HIS A 11 -16.60 1.74 0.49
N CYS A 12 -16.37 3.05 0.65
CA CYS A 12 -17.24 4.08 0.07
C CYS A 12 -16.82 4.51 -1.35
N GLN A 13 -15.83 3.84 -1.95
CA GLN A 13 -15.31 4.06 -3.31
C GLN A 13 -14.74 5.46 -3.61
N ARG A 14 -14.65 6.34 -2.61
CA ARG A 14 -14.02 7.66 -2.73
C ARG A 14 -12.52 7.60 -2.93
N LEU A 15 -11.88 6.55 -2.45
CA LEU A 15 -10.51 6.22 -2.80
C LEU A 15 -10.53 4.95 -3.65
N GLN A 16 -9.87 5.01 -4.79
CA GLN A 16 -9.69 3.90 -5.72
C GLN A 16 -8.19 3.70 -5.95
N LEU A 17 -7.80 2.50 -6.32
CA LEU A 17 -6.43 2.21 -6.70
C LEU A 17 -6.35 1.21 -7.85
N THR A 18 -5.28 1.34 -8.61
CA THR A 18 -4.88 0.41 -9.66
C THR A 18 -3.40 0.12 -9.51
N LEU A 19 -3.04 -1.16 -9.41
CA LEU A 19 -1.67 -1.65 -9.38
C LEU A 19 -1.39 -2.35 -10.72
N HIS A 20 -0.61 -1.68 -11.56
CA HIS A 20 -0.03 -2.26 -12.76
C HIS A 20 1.26 -3.00 -12.41
N GLY A 21 1.50 -4.13 -13.06
CA GLY A 21 2.73 -4.89 -12.86
C GLY A 21 2.58 -6.36 -13.21
N SER A 22 3.48 -7.15 -12.62
CA SER A 22 3.60 -8.59 -12.77
C SER A 22 3.16 -9.37 -11.54
N LEU A 23 2.65 -8.68 -10.51
CA LEU A 23 2.22 -9.30 -9.27
C LEU A 23 1.08 -10.30 -9.50
N GLN A 24 1.32 -11.56 -9.18
CA GLN A 24 0.33 -12.63 -9.23
C GLN A 24 -0.18 -12.94 -7.82
N PRO A 25 -1.49 -12.77 -7.52
CA PRO A 25 -2.02 -12.97 -6.17
C PRO A 25 -1.64 -14.32 -5.56
N ALA A 26 -1.89 -15.42 -6.29
CA ALA A 26 -1.66 -16.78 -5.80
C ALA A 26 -0.20 -17.10 -5.48
N GLU A 27 0.76 -16.33 -6.01
CA GLU A 27 2.20 -16.49 -5.80
C GLU A 27 2.78 -15.42 -4.86
N SER A 28 1.97 -14.45 -4.45
CA SER A 28 2.41 -13.30 -3.66
C SER A 28 1.87 -13.40 -2.23
N SER A 29 2.75 -13.67 -1.27
CA SER A 29 2.39 -13.61 0.15
C SER A 29 2.35 -12.16 0.65
N PRO A 30 1.18 -11.65 1.09
CA PRO A 30 1.09 -10.32 1.68
C PRO A 30 1.85 -10.26 3.00
N ARG A 31 2.48 -9.11 3.26
CA ARG A 31 3.30 -8.89 4.46
C ARG A 31 2.45 -8.26 5.56
N ALA A 32 2.09 -9.04 6.56
CA ALA A 32 1.38 -8.58 7.76
C ALA A 32 2.39 -7.95 8.73
N CYS A 33 2.44 -6.62 8.80
CA CYS A 33 3.35 -5.91 9.70
C CYS A 33 2.89 -6.04 11.15
N ASP A 34 3.81 -6.37 12.05
CA ASP A 34 3.55 -6.63 13.47
C ASP A 34 3.49 -5.37 14.37
N CYS A 35 3.57 -4.17 13.80
CA CYS A 35 3.40 -2.96 14.60
C CYS A 35 1.93 -2.77 15.01
N SER A 36 1.69 -2.15 16.16
CA SER A 36 0.35 -1.98 16.72
C SER A 36 -0.64 -1.30 15.75
N PHE A 37 -0.17 -0.32 14.97
CA PHE A 37 -1.01 0.36 13.97
C PHE A 37 -1.45 -0.59 12.84
N CYS A 38 -0.54 -1.39 12.29
CA CYS A 38 -0.88 -2.34 11.22
C CYS A 38 -1.75 -3.48 11.75
N GLN A 39 -1.49 -3.96 12.97
CA GLN A 39 -2.31 -4.97 13.63
C GLN A 39 -3.75 -4.49 13.86
N ALA A 40 -3.93 -3.25 14.33
CA ALA A 40 -5.26 -2.67 14.55
C ALA A 40 -6.09 -2.54 13.25
N HIS A 41 -5.43 -2.42 12.10
CA HIS A 41 -6.08 -2.37 10.78
C HIS A 41 -6.11 -3.73 10.06
N ALA A 42 -5.57 -4.79 10.67
CA ALA A 42 -5.31 -6.09 10.02
C ALA A 42 -4.64 -5.92 8.64
N ALA A 43 -3.70 -4.98 8.57
CA ALA A 43 -3.07 -4.56 7.32
C ALA A 43 -2.08 -5.61 6.81
N ALA A 44 -2.21 -5.98 5.54
CA ALA A 44 -1.33 -6.92 4.88
C ALA A 44 -0.88 -6.37 3.53
N TRP A 45 0.42 -6.15 3.39
CA TRP A 45 0.98 -5.28 2.36
C TRP A 45 1.56 -6.05 1.18
N VAL A 46 1.23 -5.63 -0.03
CA VAL A 46 1.84 -6.11 -1.28
C VAL A 46 2.40 -4.96 -2.11
N SER A 47 3.43 -5.24 -2.88
CA SER A 47 4.09 -4.30 -3.78
C SER A 47 4.81 -5.07 -4.87
N ASP A 48 4.95 -4.42 -6.01
CA ASP A 48 5.74 -4.81 -7.16
C ASP A 48 6.73 -3.66 -7.48
N PRO A 49 8.05 -3.82 -7.29
CA PRO A 49 9.01 -2.74 -7.50
C PRO A 49 9.15 -2.28 -8.96
N ASP A 50 8.75 -3.12 -9.92
CA ASP A 50 8.79 -2.84 -11.36
C ASP A 50 7.40 -2.43 -11.90
N GLY A 51 6.40 -2.36 -11.02
CA GLY A 51 5.04 -1.94 -11.35
C GLY A 51 4.78 -0.43 -11.26
N GLU A 52 3.51 -0.07 -11.33
CA GLU A 52 3.02 1.30 -11.07
C GLU A 52 1.74 1.22 -10.22
N LEU A 53 1.72 1.94 -9.09
CA LEU A 53 0.54 2.11 -8.26
C LEU A 53 -0.06 3.49 -8.50
N VAL A 54 -1.32 3.54 -8.92
CA VAL A 54 -2.11 4.76 -8.99
C VAL A 54 -3.15 4.74 -7.89
N VAL A 55 -3.16 5.75 -7.02
CA VAL A 55 -4.21 5.98 -6.01
C VAL A 55 -4.98 7.22 -6.41
N THR A 56 -6.28 7.07 -6.64
CA THR A 56 -7.17 8.17 -7.03
C THR A 56 -8.15 8.49 -5.91
N ALA A 57 -8.17 9.74 -5.46
CA ALA A 57 -9.18 10.27 -4.56
C ALA A 57 -10.28 11.00 -5.35
N SER A 58 -11.54 10.84 -4.93
CA SER A 58 -12.70 11.51 -5.53
C SER A 58 -12.68 13.01 -5.35
N ASP A 59 -12.03 13.48 -4.28
CA ASP A 59 -11.91 14.87 -3.87
C ASP A 59 -10.78 14.98 -2.84
N ALA A 60 -10.37 16.21 -2.52
CA ALA A 60 -9.26 16.46 -1.59
C ALA A 60 -9.58 16.02 -0.14
N ASP A 61 -10.85 16.01 0.23
CA ASP A 61 -11.32 15.65 1.57
C ASP A 61 -11.44 14.13 1.76
N ALA A 62 -11.41 13.34 0.69
CA ALA A 62 -11.48 11.89 0.79
C ALA A 62 -10.17 11.27 1.32
N LEU A 63 -9.02 11.87 1.02
CA LEU A 63 -7.70 11.31 1.32
C LEU A 63 -7.18 11.77 2.68
N GLY A 64 -7.04 10.80 3.58
CA GLY A 64 -6.36 10.95 4.87
C GLY A 64 -4.91 10.51 4.75
N ARG A 65 -4.02 11.29 5.36
CA ARG A 65 -2.59 10.98 5.48
C ARG A 65 -2.25 10.89 6.97
N TYR A 66 -1.56 9.83 7.36
CA TYR A 66 -1.19 9.58 8.74
C TYR A 66 0.24 9.08 8.85
N ARG A 67 0.98 9.51 9.88
CA ARG A 67 2.35 9.07 10.16
C ARG A 67 2.42 8.55 11.59
N GLN A 68 3.27 7.55 11.79
CA GLN A 68 3.53 6.97 13.11
C GLN A 68 4.97 6.45 13.18
N GLY A 69 5.42 6.09 14.38
CA GLY A 69 6.75 5.53 14.59
C GLY A 69 7.84 6.53 14.20
N SER A 70 8.71 6.18 13.26
CA SER A 70 9.77 7.08 12.79
C SER A 70 9.28 8.19 11.84
N GLU A 71 7.98 8.27 11.58
CA GLU A 71 7.32 9.24 10.69
C GLU A 71 7.87 9.27 9.25
N SER A 72 8.63 8.24 8.89
CA SER A 72 9.30 8.16 7.60
C SER A 72 8.32 7.77 6.50
N ALA A 73 7.39 6.86 6.81
CA ALA A 73 6.34 6.43 5.90
C ALA A 73 5.00 7.07 6.27
N GLU A 74 4.17 7.31 5.25
CA GLU A 74 2.86 7.91 5.35
C GLU A 74 1.79 6.91 4.92
N PHE A 75 0.81 6.70 5.78
CA PHE A 75 -0.32 5.81 5.57
C PHE A 75 -1.46 6.59 4.93
N LEU A 76 -1.99 6.08 3.82
CA LEU A 76 -3.09 6.63 3.07
C LEU A 76 -4.38 5.91 3.46
N LEU A 77 -5.33 6.64 4.04
CA LEU A 77 -6.62 6.11 4.48
C LEU A 77 -7.78 6.95 3.95
N CYS A 78 -8.96 6.35 3.85
CA CYS A 78 -10.17 7.11 3.51
C CYS A 78 -10.69 7.85 4.75
N ARG A 79 -10.85 9.18 4.67
CA ARG A 79 -11.40 9.97 5.79
C ARG A 79 -12.86 9.65 6.09
N HIS A 80 -13.59 9.09 5.13
CA HIS A 80 -15.03 8.83 5.28
C HIS A 80 -15.36 7.45 5.85
N CYS A 81 -14.59 6.41 5.50
CA CYS A 81 -14.85 5.04 5.96
C CYS A 81 -13.70 4.40 6.75
N GLY A 82 -12.59 5.11 6.96
CA GLY A 82 -11.45 4.64 7.76
C GLY A 82 -10.59 3.54 7.13
N MET A 83 -10.95 3.02 5.94
CA MET A 83 -10.17 2.00 5.25
C MET A 83 -8.74 2.48 4.97
N LEU A 84 -7.77 1.67 5.37
CA LEU A 84 -6.35 1.90 5.13
C LEU A 84 -5.93 1.26 3.81
N LEU A 85 -5.58 2.09 2.82
CA LEU A 85 -5.39 1.67 1.42
C LEU A 85 -3.95 1.37 1.09
N ALA A 86 -3.05 2.28 1.44
CA ALA A 86 -1.66 2.20 1.03
C ALA A 86 -0.75 2.80 2.10
N VAL A 87 0.53 2.46 2.03
CA VAL A 87 1.61 3.14 2.74
C VAL A 87 2.63 3.61 1.72
N VAL A 88 3.11 4.84 1.86
CA VAL A 88 4.03 5.47 0.92
C VAL A 88 5.24 6.07 1.63
N PHE A 89 6.34 6.15 0.91
CA PHE A 89 7.61 6.71 1.35
C PHE A 89 8.19 7.55 0.21
N ALA A 90 8.62 8.77 0.53
CA ALA A 90 9.28 9.64 -0.44
C ALA A 90 10.75 9.23 -0.61
N THR A 91 11.19 9.13 -1.85
CA THR A 91 12.57 8.89 -2.27
C THR A 91 13.03 10.04 -3.16
N ASP A 92 14.31 10.03 -3.52
CA ASP A 92 14.90 11.05 -4.41
C ASP A 92 14.39 10.88 -5.87
N GLU A 93 13.79 9.74 -6.19
CA GLU A 93 13.25 9.37 -7.51
C GLU A 93 11.72 9.50 -7.59
N GLY A 94 11.07 9.94 -6.50
CA GLY A 94 9.62 10.07 -6.43
C GLY A 94 9.03 9.40 -5.19
N MET A 95 7.85 8.82 -5.32
CA MET A 95 7.16 8.15 -4.22
C MET A 95 7.11 6.65 -4.47
N ARG A 96 7.36 5.85 -3.43
CA ARG A 96 7.22 4.40 -3.49
C ARG A 96 6.28 3.92 -2.38
N GLY A 97 5.55 2.84 -2.60
CA GLY A 97 4.56 2.36 -1.64
C GLY A 97 4.13 0.91 -1.81
N ALA A 98 3.29 0.49 -0.87
CA ALA A 98 2.66 -0.82 -0.85
C ALA A 98 1.15 -0.68 -0.62
N VAL A 99 0.38 -1.59 -1.23
CA VAL A 99 -1.08 -1.63 -1.13
C VAL A 99 -1.49 -2.60 -0.04
N ASN A 100 -2.51 -2.23 0.74
CA ASN A 100 -3.17 -3.16 1.64
C ASN A 100 -4.08 -4.08 0.83
N VAL A 101 -3.79 -5.38 0.82
CA VAL A 101 -4.55 -6.37 0.02
C VAL A 101 -6.03 -6.39 0.35
N ARG A 102 -6.41 -5.96 1.56
CA ARG A 102 -7.81 -5.84 1.98
C ARG A 102 -8.63 -4.85 1.15
N CYS A 103 -7.97 -3.95 0.42
CA CYS A 103 -8.63 -3.00 -0.47
C CYS A 103 -8.71 -3.48 -1.93
N LEU A 104 -8.08 -4.61 -2.27
CA LEU A 104 -8.10 -5.18 -3.62
C LEU A 104 -9.35 -6.03 -3.85
N ALA A 105 -9.90 -5.96 -5.06
CA ALA A 105 -11.11 -6.71 -5.43
C ALA A 105 -10.92 -8.24 -5.31
N ASN A 106 -9.68 -8.71 -5.53
CA ASN A 106 -9.29 -10.11 -5.49
C ASN A 106 -8.48 -10.48 -4.23
N ALA A 107 -8.76 -9.82 -3.10
CA ALA A 107 -8.05 -10.06 -1.85
C ALA A 107 -7.98 -11.53 -1.42
N GLY A 108 -9.02 -12.33 -1.74
CA GLY A 108 -9.10 -13.76 -1.40
C GLY A 108 -8.24 -14.69 -2.26
N GLU A 109 -7.62 -14.19 -3.33
CA GLU A 109 -6.76 -14.98 -4.23
C GLU A 109 -5.29 -14.97 -3.83
N PHE A 110 -4.93 -14.15 -2.83
CA PHE A 110 -3.55 -14.03 -2.38
C PHE A 110 -3.08 -15.26 -1.62
N ALA A 111 -1.79 -15.59 -1.75
CA ALA A 111 -1.16 -16.60 -0.90
C ALA A 111 -1.27 -16.22 0.60
N PRO A 112 -1.12 -17.17 1.54
CA PRO A 112 -1.15 -16.88 2.96
C PRO A 112 -0.18 -15.77 3.37
N GLU A 113 -0.62 -14.98 4.35
CA GLU A 113 0.13 -13.82 4.84
C GLU A 113 1.36 -14.24 5.64
N GLN A 114 2.41 -13.46 5.51
CA GLN A 114 3.64 -13.63 6.28
C GLN A 114 3.78 -12.48 7.25
N THR A 115 3.93 -12.80 8.54
CA THR A 115 4.22 -11.78 9.56
C THR A 115 5.63 -11.24 9.34
N VAL A 116 5.77 -9.92 9.36
CA VAL A 116 7.06 -9.23 9.23
C VAL A 116 7.22 -8.18 10.33
N SER A 117 8.46 -7.96 10.75
CA SER A 117 8.79 -7.01 11.83
C SER A 117 9.73 -5.87 11.39
N PRO A 118 9.34 -4.98 10.44
CA PRO A 118 10.18 -3.86 10.03
C PRO A 118 10.57 -2.91 11.16
N GLN A 119 9.79 -2.87 12.25
CA GLN A 119 10.10 -2.06 13.44
C GLN A 119 11.37 -2.49 14.17
N GLN A 120 11.79 -3.75 14.01
CA GLN A 120 13.04 -4.28 14.60
C GLN A 120 14.27 -3.97 13.73
N LEU A 121 14.08 -3.51 12.50
CA LEU A 121 15.17 -3.13 11.61
C LEU A 121 15.68 -1.72 11.95
N ALA A 122 16.99 -1.52 11.78
CA ALA A 122 17.58 -0.19 11.84
C ALA A 122 16.93 0.74 10.77
N PRO A 123 16.76 2.04 11.07
CA PRO A 123 15.99 2.95 10.20
C PRO A 123 16.50 3.04 8.75
N GLU A 124 17.81 3.03 8.55
CA GLU A 124 18.46 3.05 7.24
C GLU A 124 18.21 1.77 6.46
N VAL A 125 18.35 0.59 7.09
CA VAL A 125 18.06 -0.71 6.47
C VAL A 125 16.60 -0.78 6.05
N ARG A 126 15.69 -0.30 6.90
CA ARG A 126 14.26 -0.26 6.60
C ARG A 126 13.95 0.61 5.37
N ARG A 127 14.52 1.82 5.30
CA ARG A 127 14.32 2.73 4.16
C ARG A 127 14.90 2.17 2.88
N GLU A 128 16.06 1.52 2.94
CA GLU A 128 16.67 0.86 1.76
C GLU A 128 15.78 -0.27 1.23
N ARG A 129 15.25 -1.10 2.13
CA ARG A 129 14.29 -2.15 1.75
C ARG A 129 13.04 -1.56 1.10
N TRP A 130 12.51 -0.45 1.61
CA TRP A 130 11.36 0.21 1.00
C TRP A 130 11.70 0.77 -0.39
N ARG A 131 12.87 1.41 -0.54
CA ARG A 131 13.36 1.91 -1.83
C ARG A 131 13.46 0.79 -2.88
N SER A 132 13.96 -0.37 -2.48
CA SER A 132 14.14 -1.51 -3.39
C SER A 132 12.86 -2.30 -3.67
N LEU A 133 11.97 -2.48 -2.69
CA LEU A 133 10.87 -3.45 -2.78
C LEU A 133 9.49 -2.83 -3.05
N TRP A 134 9.31 -1.54 -2.78
CA TRP A 134 8.00 -0.89 -2.92
C TRP A 134 7.77 -0.39 -4.34
N THR A 135 6.50 -0.33 -4.74
CA THR A 135 6.06 0.09 -6.08
C THR A 135 6.16 1.59 -6.24
N PRO A 136 6.64 2.12 -7.37
CA PRO A 136 6.44 3.53 -7.74
C PRO A 136 4.98 3.96 -7.63
N VAL A 137 4.70 5.12 -7.03
CA VAL A 137 3.33 5.58 -6.72
C VAL A 137 3.02 6.93 -7.34
N ARG A 138 1.83 7.03 -7.91
CA ARG A 138 1.17 8.29 -8.26
C ARG A 138 -0.09 8.46 -7.43
N ILE A 139 -0.30 9.65 -6.87
CA ILE A 139 -1.52 10.00 -6.14
C ILE A 139 -2.22 11.11 -6.92
N GLU A 140 -3.47 10.85 -7.29
CA GLU A 140 -4.32 11.75 -8.07
C GLU A 140 -5.54 12.15 -7.25
N VAL A 141 -5.95 13.39 -7.37
CA VAL A 141 -7.15 13.92 -6.71
C VAL A 141 -8.04 14.51 -7.80
N ARG A 142 -9.28 14.02 -7.89
CA ARG A 142 -10.26 14.57 -8.83
C ARG A 142 -10.75 15.92 -8.31
N SER A 143 -10.96 16.84 -9.24
CA SER A 143 -11.48 18.20 -9.02
C SER A 143 -12.99 18.24 -9.11
#